data_AF-A0A821FUX1-F1
#
_entry.id   AF-A0A821FUX1-F1
#
_cell.length_a   1.000
_cell.length_b   1.000
_cell.length_c   1.000
_cell.angle_alpha   90.00
_cell.angle_beta   90.00
_cell.angle_gamma   90.00
#
_symmetry.space_group_name_H-M   'P 1'
#
loop_
_entity.id
_entity.type
_entity.pdbx_description
1 polymer ?
#
loop_
_entity_poly.entity_id
_entity_poly.type
_entity_poly.pdbx_seq_one_letter_code
_entity_poly.pdbx_strand_id
1 'polypeptide(L)'
;VFRIVEITQTPDNSRLWEVQLTITDESDPQLAGLTDYIKEEVQGSNGWYRMGQLMLQVGHFDQAEELYNELLQGASDDSDRAFIYHQIGS
;
A
#
# COMPACT_ATOMS: atom_id res chain seq x y z
N VAL A 1 9.90 -10.38 -2.33
CA VAL A 1 10.43 -9.11 -1.79
C VAL A 1 11.73 -9.44 -1.06
N PHE A 2 12.69 -8.51 -1.02
CA PHE A 2 13.95 -8.68 -0.29
C PHE A 2 14.06 -7.60 0.78
N ARG A 3 14.58 -7.95 1.95
CA ARG A 3 14.93 -6.99 3.02
C ARG A 3 16.44 -6.80 3.05
N ILE A 4 16.88 -5.55 3.17
CA ILE A 4 18.26 -5.22 3.51
C ILE A 4 18.48 -5.52 4.98
N VAL A 5 19.39 -6.44 5.26
CA VAL A 5 19.79 -6.81 6.63
C VAL A 5 20.94 -5.93 7.07
N GLU A 6 21.93 -5.77 6.20
CA GLU A 6 23.16 -5.07 6.53
C GLU A 6 23.75 -4.42 5.27
N ILE A 7 24.39 -3.27 5.48
CA ILE A 7 25.19 -2.59 4.48
C ILE A 7 26.55 -2.33 5.12
N THR A 8 27.59 -2.99 4.63
CA THR A 8 28.95 -2.85 5.15
C THR A 8 29.90 -2.45 4.04
N GLN A 9 30.87 -1.61 4.39
CA GLN A 9 31.95 -1.26 3.48
C GLN A 9 32.97 -2.40 3.49
N THR A 10 33.41 -2.85 2.32
CA THR A 10 34.38 -3.95 2.27
C THR A 10 35.70 -3.51 2.90
N PRO A 11 36.30 -4.31 3.79
CA PRO A 11 37.53 -3.93 4.50
C PRO A 11 38.68 -3.60 3.55
N ASP A 12 38.74 -4.30 2.41
CA ASP A 12 39.86 -4.21 1.47
C ASP A 12 39.71 -3.08 0.44
N ASN A 13 38.53 -2.45 0.35
CA ASN A 13 38.27 -1.37 -0.59
C ASN A 13 37.16 -0.44 -0.12
N SER A 14 37.54 0.78 0.30
CA SER A 14 36.61 1.81 0.76
C SER A 14 35.67 2.36 -0.32
N ARG A 15 35.79 1.94 -1.58
CA ARG A 15 34.85 2.29 -2.64
C ARG A 15 33.80 1.21 -2.90
N LEU A 16 33.95 0.03 -2.28
CA LEU A 16 33.04 -1.09 -2.45
C LEU A 16 32.21 -1.29 -1.19
N TRP A 17 30.94 -1.59 -1.40
CA TRP A 17 29.94 -1.83 -0.38
C TRP A 17 29.30 -3.19 -0.64
N GLU A 18 29.18 -3.97 0.42
CA GLU A 18 28.43 -5.21 0.44
C GLU A 18 27.05 -4.94 1.04
N VAL A 19 26.01 -5.43 0.36
CA VAL A 19 24.63 -5.32 0.83
C VAL A 19 24.10 -6.73 1.03
N GLN A 20 23.80 -7.06 2.27
CA GLN A 20 23.25 -8.35 2.63
C GLN A 20 21.72 -8.31 2.54
N LEU A 21 21.17 -9.16 1.67
CA LEU A 21 19.74 -9.27 1.42
C LEU A 21 19.23 -10.60 1.95
N THR A 22 18.05 -10.61 2.56
CA THR A 22 17.31 -11.83 2.89
C THR A 22 16.00 -11.89 2.12
N ILE A 23 15.59 -13.11 1.76
CA ILE A 23 14.27 -13.37 1.20
C ILE A 23 13.24 -13.19 2.31
N THR A 24 12.19 -12.44 2.03
CA THR A 24 11.01 -12.37 2.90
C THR A 24 9.96 -13.35 2.41
N ASP A 25 9.24 -14.01 3.32
CA ASP A 25 8.08 -14.82 3.02
C ASP A 25 6.80 -14.25 3.65
N GLU A 26 5.67 -14.92 3.45
CA GLU A 26 4.36 -14.49 3.99
C GLU A 26 4.30 -14.49 5.53
N SER A 27 5.25 -15.15 6.20
CA SER A 27 5.34 -15.20 7.66
C SER A 27 6.30 -14.15 8.24
N ASP A 28 6.84 -13.26 7.40
CA ASP A 28 7.73 -12.20 7.86
C ASP A 28 7.00 -11.25 8.84
N PRO A 29 7.44 -11.14 10.11
CA PRO A 29 6.72 -10.40 11.13
C PRO A 29 6.61 -8.90 10.88
N GLN A 30 7.57 -8.29 10.17
CA GLN A 30 7.48 -6.87 9.83
C GLN A 30 6.52 -6.65 8.67
N LEU A 31 6.49 -7.55 7.68
CA LEU A 31 5.48 -7.48 6.62
C LEU A 31 4.08 -7.74 7.17
N ALA A 32 3.94 -8.69 8.09
CA ALA A 32 2.69 -8.93 8.80
C ALA A 32 2.26 -7.70 9.61
N GLY A 33 3.15 -7.12 10.41
CA GLY A 33 2.88 -5.91 11.19
C GLY A 33 2.52 -4.69 10.34
N LEU A 34 3.22 -4.49 9.21
CA LEU A 34 2.88 -3.44 8.25
C LEU A 34 1.49 -3.68 7.63
N THR A 35 1.20 -4.92 7.26
CA THR A 35 -0.10 -5.30 6.69
C THR A 35 -1.23 -5.06 7.70
N ASP A 36 -1.02 -5.37 8.97
CA ASP A 36 -2.02 -5.16 10.01
C ASP A 36 -2.21 -3.67 10.34
N TYR A 37 -1.13 -2.88 10.39
CA TYR A 37 -1.21 -1.42 10.52
C TYR A 37 -2.02 -0.80 9.36
N ILE A 38 -1.73 -1.21 8.13
CA ILE A 38 -2.47 -0.76 6.94
C ILE A 38 -3.95 -1.14 7.06
N LYS A 39 -4.28 -2.36 7.50
CA LYS A 39 -5.69 -2.75 7.72
C LYS A 39 -6.39 -1.91 8.78
N GLU A 40 -5.68 -1.45 9.81
CA GLU A 40 -6.22 -0.59 10.86
C GLU A 40 -6.46 0.85 10.38
N GLU A 41 -5.52 1.42 9.60
CA GLU A 41 -5.67 2.76 9.02
C GLU A 41 -6.74 2.83 7.94
N VAL A 42 -6.79 1.81 7.09
CA VAL A 42 -7.70 1.74 5.96
C VAL A 42 -9.09 1.30 6.47
N GLN A 43 -9.79 2.23 7.11
CA GLN A 43 -11.16 2.04 7.57
C GLN A 43 -12.17 2.34 6.46
N GLY A 44 -12.94 1.32 6.09
CA GLY A 44 -13.99 1.43 5.07
C GLY A 44 -15.16 0.47 5.33
N SER A 45 -16.36 0.94 5.00
CA SER A 45 -17.62 0.19 5.17
C SER A 45 -17.66 -1.11 4.37
N ASN A 46 -16.95 -1.19 3.24
CA ASN A 46 -16.77 -2.40 2.43
C ASN A 46 -15.29 -2.59 1.99
N GLY A 47 -14.96 -3.79 1.50
CA GLY A 47 -13.60 -4.15 1.11
C GLY A 47 -13.06 -3.39 -0.12
N TRP A 48 -13.93 -2.92 -1.01
CA TRP A 48 -13.53 -2.17 -2.20
C TRP A 48 -13.09 -0.75 -1.86
N TYR A 49 -13.78 -0.07 -0.94
CA TYR A 49 -13.37 1.24 -0.45
C TYR A 49 -12.04 1.20 0.28
N ARG A 50 -11.80 0.11 1.03
CA ARG A 50 -10.48 -0.12 1.63
C ARG A 50 -9.40 -0.30 0.57
N MET A 51 -9.69 -1.07 -0.47
CA MET A 51 -8.74 -1.26 -1.56
C MET A 51 -8.39 0.07 -2.25
N GLY A 52 -9.40 0.90 -2.55
CA GLY A 52 -9.18 2.23 -3.15
C GLY A 52 -8.36 3.14 -2.26
N GLN A 53 -8.68 3.21 -0.97
CA GLN A 53 -7.91 4.00 0.02
C GLN A 53 -6.47 3.52 0.14
N LEU A 54 -6.24 2.21 0.13
CA LEU A 54 -4.90 1.64 0.14
C LEU A 54 -4.12 2.07 -1.12
N MET A 55 -4.73 1.95 -2.30
CA MET A 55 -4.12 2.39 -3.56
C MET A 55 -3.71 3.86 -3.51
N LEU A 56 -4.54 4.74 -2.93
CA LEU A 56 -4.20 6.14 -2.71
C LEU A 56 -3.00 6.30 -1.76
N GLN A 57 -2.97 5.58 -0.64
CA GLN A 57 -1.87 5.66 0.33
C GLN A 57 -0.52 5.16 -0.23
N VAL A 58 -0.54 4.15 -1.10
CA VAL A 58 0.68 3.62 -1.74
C VAL A 58 1.04 4.32 -3.05
N GLY A 59 0.28 5.35 -3.45
CA GLY A 59 0.57 6.19 -4.63
C GLY A 59 0.13 5.61 -5.98
N HIS A 60 -0.74 4.60 -5.97
CA HIS A 60 -1.33 3.99 -7.17
C HIS A 60 -2.59 4.75 -7.62
N PHE A 61 -2.44 6.05 -7.93
CA PHE A 61 -3.56 6.96 -8.17
C PHE A 61 -4.45 6.57 -9.35
N ASP A 62 -3.85 6.21 -10.49
CA ASP A 62 -4.62 5.84 -11.70
C ASP A 62 -5.53 4.62 -11.43
N GLN A 63 -5.01 3.63 -10.70
CA GLN A 63 -5.77 2.42 -10.35
C GLN A 63 -6.85 2.70 -9.31
N ALA A 64 -6.57 3.60 -8.37
CA ALA A 64 -7.57 4.06 -7.41
C ALA A 64 -8.72 4.77 -8.12
N GLU A 65 -8.40 5.68 -9.05
CA GLU A 65 -9.39 6.40 -9.84
C GLU A 65 -10.25 5.46 -10.69
N GLU A 66 -9.63 4.48 -11.36
CA GLU A 66 -10.35 3.47 -12.15
C GLU A 66 -11.33 2.67 -11.27
N LEU A 67 -10.87 2.19 -10.11
CA LEU A 67 -11.71 1.48 -9.15
C LEU A 67 -12.88 2.34 -8.62
N TYR A 68 -12.60 3.59 -8.22
CA TYR A 68 -13.64 4.47 -7.71
C TYR A 68 -14.66 4.84 -8.79
N ASN A 69 -14.25 4.99 -10.04
CA ASN A 69 -15.16 5.19 -11.17
C ASN A 69 -16.05 3.98 -11.42
N GLU A 70 -15.55 2.74 -11.26
CA GLU A 70 -16.37 1.53 -11.31
C GLU A 70 -17.39 1.50 -10.16
N LEU A 71 -16.95 1.81 -8.93
CA LEU A 71 -17.85 1.86 -7.76
C LEU A 71 -18.94 2.93 -7.93
N LEU A 72 -18.61 4.06 -8.56
CA LEU A 72 -19.55 5.15 -8.80
C LEU A 72 -20.70 4.74 -9.72
N GLN A 73 -20.44 3.86 -10.71
CA GLN A 73 -21.48 3.32 -11.59
C GLN A 73 -22.49 2.45 -10.83
N GLY A 74 -22.07 1.82 -9.73
CA GLY A 74 -22.89 0.95 -8.88
C GLY A 74 -23.48 1.63 -7.64
N ALA A 75 -23.19 2.90 -7.39
CA ALA A 75 -23.55 3.59 -6.16
C ALA A 75 -25.09 3.69 -5.97
N SER A 76 -25.58 3.16 -4.84
CA SER A 76 -27.01 3.02 -4.57
C SER A 76 -27.69 4.30 -4.11
N ASP A 77 -26.93 5.24 -3.53
CA ASP A 77 -27.46 6.47 -2.95
C ASP A 77 -26.46 7.64 -3.05
N ASP A 78 -26.94 8.83 -2.70
CA ASP A 78 -26.16 10.07 -2.79
C ASP A 78 -25.06 10.16 -1.73
N SER A 79 -25.20 9.47 -0.60
CA SER A 79 -24.15 9.43 0.42
C SER A 79 -22.95 8.63 -0.09
N ASP A 80 -23.20 7.52 -0.75
CA ASP A 80 -22.18 6.66 -1.35
C ASP A 80 -21.45 7.40 -2.49
N ARG A 81 -22.19 8.08 -3.36
CA ARG A 81 -21.61 8.96 -4.40
C ARG A 81 -20.76 10.08 -3.79
N ALA A 82 -21.25 10.77 -2.77
CA ALA A 82 -20.51 11.85 -2.12
C ALA A 82 -19.20 11.36 -1.49
N PHE A 83 -19.21 10.17 -0.88
CA PHE A 83 -18.00 9.53 -0.37
C PHE A 83 -16.99 9.25 -1.51
N ILE A 84 -17.44 8.64 -2.61
CA ILE A 84 -16.57 8.34 -3.75
C ILE A 84 -15.97 9.61 -4.34
N TYR A 85 -16.77 10.65 -4.58
CA TYR A 85 -16.28 11.94 -5.10
C TYR A 85 -15.25 12.59 -4.17
N HIS A 86 -15.41 12.47 -2.86
CA HIS A 86 -14.42 12.95 -1.91
C HIS A 86 -13.07 12.23 -2.05
N GLN A 87 -13.06 10.92 -2.31
CA GLN A 87 -11.81 10.15 -2.45
C GLN A 87 -11.05 10.46 -3.74
N ILE A 88 -11.73 10.74 -4.85
CA ILE A 88 -11.09 11.02 -6.15
C ILE A 88 -10.82 12.52 -6.40
N GLY A 89 -11.47 13.41 -5.64
CA GLY A 89 -11.32 14.86 -5.79
C GLY A 89 -10.29 15.50 -4.86
N SER A 90 -9.77 14.76 -3.88
CA SER A 90 -8.75 15.21 -2.91
C SER A 90 -7.34 14.93 -3.40
#